data_AF-A0A7S2H400-F1
#
_entry.id   AF-A0A7S2H400-F1
#
_cell.length_a   1.000
_cell.length_b   1.000
_cell.length_c   1.000
_cell.angle_alpha   90.00
_cell.angle_beta   90.00
_cell.angle_gamma   90.00
#
_symmetry.space_group_name_H-M   'P 1'
#
loop_
_entity.id
_entity.type
_entity.pdbx_description
1 polymer ?
#
loop_
_entity_poly.entity_id
_entity_poly.type
_entity_poly.pdbx_seq_one_letter_code
_entity_poly.pdbx_strand_id
1 'polypeptide(L)'
;LDRRTCYTRSLAVMSMVGYILGLGDRHPSNLMLDRNTGKILHIDFGDCFEVAMHREKVPEKIPFRLTRMLVNAMEVSGIEGNYRSTCERVMSVLRDNRDSLVAMLQAFVHDPLVSWRLLGPETP
;
A
#
# COMPACT_ATOMS: atom_id res chain seq x y z
N LEU A 1 -4.99 -13.61 20.36
CA LEU A 1 -3.61 -13.31 19.91
C LEU A 1 -3.50 -13.37 18.39
N ASP A 2 -3.94 -14.45 17.76
CA ASP A 2 -3.78 -14.70 16.31
C ASP A 2 -4.35 -13.62 15.40
N ARG A 3 -5.56 -13.12 15.67
CA ARG A 3 -6.19 -12.04 14.89
C ARG A 3 -5.35 -10.75 14.90
N ARG A 4 -4.67 -10.46 16.00
CA ARG A 4 -3.77 -9.31 16.11
C ARG A 4 -2.51 -9.52 15.29
N THR A 5 -1.93 -10.72 15.36
CA THR A 5 -0.80 -11.10 14.50
C THR A 5 -1.19 -10.99 13.02
N CYS A 6 -2.38 -11.44 12.63
CA CYS A 6 -2.90 -11.29 11.28
C CYS A 6 -3.07 -9.82 10.89
N TYR A 7 -3.66 -8.99 11.76
CA TYR A 7 -3.78 -7.55 11.57
C TYR A 7 -2.41 -6.90 11.34
N THR A 8 -1.46 -7.09 12.25
CA THR A 8 -0.13 -6.47 12.17
C THR A 8 0.62 -6.90 10.91
N ARG A 9 0.57 -8.19 10.56
CA ARG A 9 1.28 -8.72 9.37
C ARG A 9 0.63 -8.26 8.08
N SER A 10 -0.70 -8.28 7.99
CA SER A 10 -1.41 -7.78 6.81
C SER A 10 -1.22 -6.28 6.62
N LEU A 11 -1.21 -5.50 7.69
CA LEU A 11 -0.90 -4.07 7.63
C LEU A 11 0.52 -3.82 7.11
N ALA A 12 1.52 -4.54 7.65
CA ALA A 12 2.91 -4.45 7.18
C ALA A 12 3.06 -4.79 5.69
N VAL A 13 2.42 -5.88 5.23
CA VAL A 13 2.41 -6.27 3.82
C VAL A 13 1.80 -5.16 2.96
N MET A 14 0.61 -4.67 3.33
CA MET A 14 -0.08 -3.61 2.58
C MET A 14 0.70 -2.31 2.55
N SER A 15 1.41 -1.95 3.63
CA SER A 15 2.26 -0.76 3.68
C SER A 15 3.45 -0.85 2.73
N MET A 16 4.15 -1.98 2.68
CA MET A 16 5.32 -2.14 1.80
C MET A 16 4.91 -2.32 0.33
N VAL A 17 3.90 -3.14 0.06
CA VAL A 17 3.40 -3.35 -1.31
C VAL A 17 2.77 -2.06 -1.85
N GLY A 18 1.95 -1.38 -1.05
CA GLY A 18 1.35 -0.10 -1.43
C GLY A 18 2.40 0.97 -1.71
N TYR A 19 3.49 0.99 -0.95
CA TYR A 19 4.62 1.89 -1.23
C TYR A 19 5.28 1.60 -2.58
N ILE A 20 5.61 0.34 -2.88
CA ILE A 20 6.22 -0.04 -4.16
C ILE A 20 5.30 0.23 -5.36
N LEU A 21 3.99 0.04 -5.19
CA LEU A 21 2.99 0.34 -6.21
C LEU A 21 2.76 1.86 -6.40
N GLY A 22 3.18 2.70 -5.44
CA GLY A 22 2.85 4.12 -5.42
C GLY A 22 1.36 4.36 -5.11
N LEU A 23 0.75 3.53 -4.26
CA LEU A 23 -0.66 3.63 -3.90
C LEU A 23 -0.92 4.89 -3.04
N GLY A 24 -1.83 5.74 -3.53
CA GLY A 24 -2.38 6.91 -2.85
C GLY A 24 -3.82 6.71 -2.37
N ASP A 25 -4.46 7.81 -1.96
CA ASP A 25 -5.82 7.87 -1.42
C ASP A 25 -6.07 6.90 -0.26
N ARG A 26 -5.13 6.87 0.67
CA ARG A 26 -5.10 5.90 1.77
C ARG A 26 -6.00 6.34 2.93
N HIS A 27 -7.18 6.88 2.67
CA HIS A 27 -8.09 7.33 3.72
C HIS A 27 -8.75 6.15 4.45
N PRO A 28 -9.28 6.32 5.67
CA PRO A 28 -9.84 5.21 6.46
C PRO A 28 -10.90 4.36 5.75
N SER A 29 -11.72 4.94 4.88
CA SER A 29 -12.74 4.19 4.13
C SER A 29 -12.15 3.21 3.10
N ASN A 30 -10.89 3.40 2.72
CA ASN A 30 -10.13 2.51 1.84
C ASN A 30 -9.34 1.46 2.63
N LEU A 31 -9.49 1.42 3.96
CA LEU A 31 -8.91 0.40 4.83
C LEU A 31 -9.99 -0.54 5.34
N MET A 32 -10.15 -1.68 4.67
CA MET A 32 -11.13 -2.68 5.05
C MET A 32 -10.53 -3.68 6.05
N LEU A 33 -11.21 -3.86 7.19
CA LEU A 33 -10.87 -4.87 8.19
C LEU A 33 -11.81 -6.07 8.05
N ASP A 34 -11.23 -7.25 7.80
CA ASP A 34 -11.98 -8.50 7.88
C ASP A 34 -12.29 -8.83 9.35
N ARG A 35 -13.59 -8.86 9.67
CA ARG A 35 -14.10 -9.12 11.02
C ARG A 35 -13.90 -10.56 11.48
N ASN A 36 -13.65 -11.50 10.59
CA ASN A 36 -13.43 -12.90 10.96
C ASN A 36 -11.94 -13.14 11.24
N THR A 37 -11.07 -12.75 10.30
CA THR A 37 -9.63 -13.04 10.41
C THR A 37 -8.81 -11.95 11.10
N GLY A 38 -9.31 -10.72 11.14
CA GLY A 38 -8.55 -9.55 11.61
C GLY A 38 -7.56 -8.99 10.59
N LYS A 39 -7.56 -9.46 9.34
CA LYS A 39 -6.70 -8.90 8.28
C LYS A 39 -7.19 -7.53 7.85
N ILE A 40 -6.25 -6.62 7.57
CA ILE A 40 -6.53 -5.34 6.94
C ILE A 40 -6.14 -5.39 5.46
N LEU A 41 -6.96 -4.78 4.61
CA LEU A 41 -6.75 -4.70 3.18
C LEU A 41 -6.97 -3.25 2.72
N HIS A 42 -6.14 -2.79 1.78
CA HIS A 42 -6.52 -1.63 0.99
C HIS A 42 -7.59 -2.05 -0.01
N ILE A 43 -8.66 -1.28 -0.07
CA ILE A 43 -9.70 -1.38 -1.10
C ILE A 43 -9.70 -0.07 -1.87
N ASP A 44 -10.09 -0.15 -3.14
CA ASP A 44 -9.91 0.93 -4.12
C ASP A 44 -8.44 1.22 -4.48
N PHE A 45 -8.12 1.04 -5.76
CA PHE A 45 -6.77 1.18 -6.33
C PHE A 45 -6.76 2.23 -7.44
N GLY A 46 -7.72 3.17 -7.43
CA GLY A 46 -7.82 4.23 -8.43
C GLY A 46 -6.57 5.13 -8.51
N ASP A 47 -5.88 5.34 -7.39
CA ASP A 47 -4.69 6.20 -7.28
C ASP A 47 -3.39 5.37 -7.15
N CYS A 48 -3.10 4.51 -8.12
CA CYS A 48 -1.80 3.81 -8.19
C CYS A 48 -0.74 4.65 -8.92
N PHE A 49 0.53 4.21 -8.88
CA PHE A 49 1.64 4.81 -9.62
C PHE A 49 1.91 6.29 -9.26
N GLU A 50 1.80 6.62 -7.97
CA GLU A 50 2.13 7.92 -7.40
C GLU A 50 1.27 9.09 -7.91
N VAL A 51 0.11 8.82 -8.52
CA VAL A 51 -0.82 9.86 -9.00
C VAL A 51 -1.18 10.84 -7.87
N ALA A 52 -1.49 10.33 -6.68
CA ALA A 52 -1.82 11.20 -5.53
C ALA A 52 -0.66 12.08 -5.06
N MET A 53 0.60 11.68 -5.31
CA MET A 53 1.79 12.45 -4.92
C MET A 53 2.01 13.66 -5.85
N HIS A 54 1.56 13.56 -7.11
CA HIS A 54 1.77 14.55 -8.17
C HIS A 54 0.57 15.50 -8.37
N ARG A 55 -0.49 15.37 -7.57
CA ARG A 55 -1.64 16.30 -7.60
C ARG A 55 -1.24 17.73 -7.27
N GLU A 56 -1.85 18.68 -7.96
CA GLU A 56 -1.64 20.12 -7.73
C GLU A 56 -2.15 20.57 -6.35
N LYS A 57 -3.28 20.01 -5.90
CA LYS A 57 -3.91 20.36 -4.63
C LYS A 57 -3.71 19.25 -3.61
N VAL A 58 -3.13 19.61 -2.46
CA VAL A 58 -2.95 18.75 -1.27
C VAL A 58 -2.35 17.37 -1.63
N PRO A 59 -1.12 17.33 -2.17
CA PRO A 59 -0.49 16.08 -2.59
C PRO A 59 -0.21 15.16 -1.39
N GLU A 60 -0.42 13.86 -1.58
CA GLU A 60 -0.16 12.87 -0.55
C GLU A 60 1.31 12.43 -0.58
N LYS A 61 2.17 13.08 0.21
CA LYS A 61 3.64 12.88 0.19
C LYS A 61 4.15 11.73 1.07
N ILE A 62 3.30 11.13 1.91
CA ILE A 62 3.72 10.03 2.79
C ILE A 62 3.83 8.71 2.00
N PRO A 63 4.71 7.77 2.39
CA PRO A 63 4.90 6.52 1.65
C PRO A 63 3.78 5.49 1.88
N PHE A 64 3.12 5.53 3.04
CA PHE A 64 1.97 4.70 3.40
C PHE A 64 1.31 5.27 4.66
N ARG A 65 0.09 4.83 4.96
CA ARG A 65 -0.64 5.24 6.15
C ARG A 65 -0.25 4.42 7.38
N LEU A 66 0.35 5.06 8.38
CA LEU A 66 0.63 4.47 9.69
C LEU A 66 0.29 5.47 10.80
N THR A 67 -0.98 5.56 11.17
CA THR A 67 -1.46 6.51 12.18
C THR A 67 -1.40 5.92 13.58
N ARG A 68 -1.53 6.79 14.60
CA ARG A 68 -1.61 6.39 16.01
C ARG A 68 -2.65 5.31 16.29
N MET A 69 -3.83 5.37 15.65
CA MET A 69 -4.85 4.33 15.84
C MET A 69 -4.40 2.96 15.31
N LEU A 70 -3.72 2.93 14.16
CA LEU A 70 -3.24 1.69 13.57
C LEU A 70 -2.12 1.07 14.40
N VAL A 71 -1.22 1.90 14.95
CA VAL A 71 -0.13 1.47 15.84
C VAL A 71 -0.67 0.99 17.18
N ASN A 72 -1.63 1.69 17.78
CA ASN A 72 -2.22 1.29 19.06
C ASN A 72 -2.92 -0.08 18.99
N ALA A 73 -3.49 -0.45 17.84
CA ALA A 73 -4.08 -1.76 17.63
C ALA A 73 -3.04 -2.91 17.63
N MET A 74 -1.74 -2.60 17.52
CA MET A 74 -0.64 -3.57 17.66
C MET A 74 -0.24 -3.82 19.12
N GLU A 75 -0.77 -3.02 20.06
CA GLU A 75 -0.49 -3.05 21.50
C GLU A 75 1.01 -3.00 21.82
N VAL A 76 1.49 -3.86 22.73
CA VAL A 76 2.79 -3.78 23.41
C VAL A 76 3.97 -3.80 22.44
N SER A 77 3.87 -4.53 21.34
CA SER A 77 4.96 -4.63 20.36
C SER A 77 5.08 -3.41 19.44
N GLY A 78 4.02 -2.61 19.32
CA GLY A 78 3.97 -1.47 18.42
C GLY A 78 4.54 -1.78 17.03
N ILE A 79 5.37 -0.87 16.52
CA ILE A 79 6.06 -1.03 15.22
C ILE A 79 7.30 -1.91 15.30
N GLU A 80 7.95 -2.01 16.46
CA GLU A 80 9.27 -2.65 16.63
C GLU A 80 9.22 -4.19 16.65
N GLY A 81 8.03 -4.79 16.69
CA GLY A 81 7.88 -6.24 16.70
C GLY A 81 7.56 -6.86 15.33
N ASN A 82 6.43 -7.55 15.28
CA ASN A 82 5.97 -8.25 14.08
C ASN A 82 5.79 -7.33 12.87
N TYR A 83 5.49 -6.05 13.08
CA TYR A 83 5.32 -5.09 11.99
C TYR A 83 6.64 -4.87 11.24
N ARG A 84 7.69 -4.37 11.93
CA ARG A 84 9.02 -4.13 11.35
C ARG A 84 9.58 -5.39 10.69
N SER A 85 9.60 -6.52 11.39
CA SER A 85 10.16 -7.77 10.85
C SER A 85 9.38 -8.28 9.63
N THR A 86 8.07 -8.04 9.56
CA THR A 86 7.28 -8.36 8.35
C THR A 86 7.59 -7.39 7.22
N CYS A 87 7.72 -6.08 7.50
CA CYS A 87 8.10 -5.09 6.49
C CYS A 87 9.45 -5.43 5.84
N GLU A 88 10.45 -5.75 6.65
CA GLU A 88 11.79 -6.14 6.18
C GLU A 88 11.74 -7.38 5.28
N ARG A 89 11.02 -8.42 5.71
CA ARG A 89 10.85 -9.65 4.92
C ARG A 89 10.12 -9.40 3.61
N VAL A 90 9.03 -8.63 3.64
CA VAL A 90 8.27 -8.28 2.42
C VAL A 90 9.16 -7.50 1.47
N MET A 91 9.89 -6.51 1.96
CA MET A 91 10.80 -5.73 1.13
C MET A 91 11.96 -6.54 0.57
N SER A 92 12.48 -7.54 1.30
CA SER A 92 13.47 -8.48 0.76
C SER A 92 12.86 -9.24 -0.42
N VAL A 93 11.71 -9.88 -0.23
CA VAL A 93 11.03 -10.66 -1.27
C VAL A 93 10.72 -9.82 -2.50
N LEU A 94 10.23 -8.59 -2.33
CA LEU A 94 9.97 -7.68 -3.45
C LEU A 94 11.24 -7.33 -4.23
N ARG A 95 12.38 -7.10 -3.56
CA ARG A 95 13.65 -6.80 -4.22
C ARG A 95 14.27 -8.02 -4.90
N ASP A 96 14.17 -9.18 -4.28
CA ASP A 96 14.66 -10.45 -4.83
C ASP A 96 13.91 -10.82 -6.12
N ASN A 97 12.66 -10.36 -6.26
CA ASN A 97 11.81 -10.58 -7.43
C ASN A 97 11.57 -9.31 -8.27
N ARG A 98 12.47 -8.31 -8.17
CA ARG A 98 12.25 -6.99 -8.79
C ARG A 98 12.02 -7.07 -10.30
N ASP A 99 12.73 -7.95 -11.02
CA ASP A 99 12.69 -7.97 -12.47
C ASP A 99 11.31 -8.43 -12.96
N SER A 100 10.74 -9.47 -12.33
CA SER A 100 9.37 -9.93 -12.58
C SER A 100 8.33 -8.88 -12.22
N LEU A 101 8.50 -8.20 -11.07
CA LEU A 101 7.58 -7.15 -10.63
C LEU A 101 7.59 -5.96 -11.58
N VAL A 102 8.77 -5.46 -11.96
CA VAL A 102 8.91 -4.34 -12.90
C VAL A 102 8.32 -4.70 -14.26
N ALA A 103 8.57 -5.92 -14.77
CA ALA A 103 7.99 -6.36 -16.03
C ALA A 103 6.45 -6.34 -16.01
N MET A 104 5.84 -6.83 -14.92
CA MET A 104 4.39 -6.77 -14.75
C MET A 104 3.88 -5.33 -14.65
N LEU A 105 4.49 -4.50 -13.81
CA LEU A 105 4.07 -3.11 -13.61
C LEU A 105 4.21 -2.28 -14.90
N GLN A 106 5.27 -2.50 -15.68
CA GLN A 106 5.44 -1.88 -16.99
C GLN A 106 4.31 -2.26 -17.94
N ALA A 107 3.96 -3.55 -18.01
CA ALA A 107 2.83 -3.99 -18.84
C ALA A 107 1.51 -3.30 -18.45
N PHE A 108 1.26 -3.09 -17.14
CA PHE A 108 0.09 -2.37 -16.66
C PHE A 108 0.08 -0.89 -17.02
N VAL A 109 1.22 -0.19 -16.91
CA VAL A 109 1.31 1.25 -17.24
C VAL A 109 1.08 1.49 -18.74
N HIS A 110 1.54 0.55 -19.57
CA HIS A 110 1.35 0.61 -21.02
C HIS A 110 0.00 0.06 -21.49
N ASP A 111 -0.86 -0.42 -20.59
CA ASP A 111 -2.22 -0.83 -20.94
C ASP A 111 -3.06 0.42 -21.29
N PRO A 112 -3.64 0.49 -22.51
CA PRO A 112 -4.43 1.64 -22.96
C PRO A 112 -5.60 2.00 -22.03
N LEU A 113 -6.18 1.01 -21.34
CA LEU A 113 -7.32 1.22 -20.43
C LEU A 113 -6.90 1.90 -19.13
N VAL A 114 -5.64 1.73 -18.73
CA VAL A 114 -5.06 2.34 -17.53
C VAL A 114 -4.49 3.71 -17.86
N SER A 115 -3.82 3.85 -19.01
CA SER A 115 -3.26 5.11 -19.49
C SER A 115 -4.31 6.22 -19.53
N TRP A 116 -5.52 5.97 -20.03
CA TRP A 116 -6.59 6.99 -20.13
C TRP A 116 -7.13 7.47 -18.77
N ARG A 117 -6.89 6.72 -17.69
CA ARG A 117 -7.42 7.01 -16.36
C ARG A 117 -6.40 7.65 -15.43
N LEU A 118 -5.11 7.32 -15.59
CA LEU A 118 -4.01 7.86 -14.78
C LEU A 118 -3.33 9.08 -15.41
N LEU A 119 -3.26 9.11 -16.74
CA LEU A 119 -2.76 10.24 -17.51
C LEU A 119 -4.01 10.90 -18.09
N GLY A 120 -4.43 12.04 -17.54
CA GLY A 120 -5.48 12.83 -18.19
C GLY A 120 -5.13 13.10 -19.65
N PRO A 121 -6.10 13.44 -20.52
CA PRO A 121 -5.81 13.73 -21.92
C PRO A 121 -4.69 14.75 -21.97
N GLU A 122 -3.60 14.43 -22.69
CA GLU A 122 -2.54 15.40 -22.93
C GLU A 122 -3.19 16.62 -23.54
N THR A 123 -3.21 17.72 -22.78
CA THR A 123 -3.59 19.01 -23.35
C THR A 123 -2.50 19.38 -24.35
N PRO A 124 -2.85 19.64 -25.62
CA PRO A 124 -1.88 20.01 -26.65
C PRO A 124 -1.14 21.31 -26.34
#